data_AF-A0A132AFK3-F1
#
_entry.id   AF-A0A132AFK3-F1
#
_cell.length_a   1.000
_cell.length_b   1.000
_cell.length_c   1.000
_cell.angle_alpha   90.00
_cell.angle_beta   90.00
_cell.angle_gamma   90.00
#
_symmetry.space_group_name_H-M   'P 1'
#
loop_
_entity.id
_entity.type
_entity.pdbx_description
1 polymer ?
#
loop_
_entity_poly.entity_id
_entity_poly.type
_entity_poly.pdbx_seq_one_letter_code
_entity_poly.pdbx_strand_id
1 'polypeptide(L)'
;MTLTLNLFLKHFQQQNQKKDFKQKKSLAIRRDEFTGIRAKFPNKIPIVIERSKNEKNLPLLDKIKFLVPNDLTIGQLKNILRHRMNLDDGQTLILMIGSQQLIPSLTKTSAELYKQFKDQDGFLYVTYSSKEILG
;
A
#
# COMPACT_ATOMS: atom_id res chain seq x y z
N MET A 1 24.46 23.30 4.45
CA MET A 1 23.43 23.46 3.39
C MET A 1 22.65 22.18 3.06
N THR A 2 23.13 20.98 3.38
CA THR A 2 22.46 19.70 3.05
C THR A 2 21.28 19.31 3.96
N LEU A 3 21.31 19.66 5.26
CA LEU A 3 20.22 19.34 6.19
C LEU A 3 18.90 20.03 5.83
N THR A 4 18.96 21.30 5.42
CA THR A 4 17.77 22.12 5.12
C THR A 4 17.07 21.64 3.84
N LEU A 5 17.83 21.22 2.83
CA LEU A 5 17.29 20.67 1.58
C LEU A 5 16.62 19.30 1.81
N ASN A 6 17.23 18.44 2.63
CA ASN A 6 16.65 17.15 2.98
C ASN A 6 15.36 17.31 3.81
N LEU A 7 15.33 18.26 4.75
CA LEU A 7 14.11 18.58 5.51
C LEU A 7 13.00 19.10 4.60
N PHE A 8 13.33 19.98 3.65
CA PHE A 8 12.39 20.54 2.69
C PHE A 8 11.80 19.48 1.76
N LEU A 9 12.64 18.60 1.19
CA LEU A 9 12.18 17.48 0.36
C LEU A 9 11.31 16.50 1.15
N LYS A 10 11.65 16.21 2.41
CA LYS A 10 10.85 15.37 3.29
C LYS A 10 9.49 16.01 3.60
N HIS A 11 9.44 17.32 3.85
CA HIS A 11 8.19 18.05 4.04
C HIS A 11 7.33 18.09 2.77
N PHE A 12 7.93 18.31 1.60
CA PHE A 12 7.23 18.34 0.31
C PHE A 12 6.67 16.96 -0.08
N GLN A 13 7.44 15.89 0.15
CA GLN A 13 6.97 14.51 -0.01
C GLN A 13 5.81 14.19 0.94
N GLN A 14 5.89 14.63 2.21
CA GLN A 14 4.81 14.46 3.19
C GLN A 14 3.53 15.22 2.79
N GLN A 15 3.63 16.45 2.28
CA GLN A 15 2.47 17.25 1.85
C GLN A 15 1.78 16.65 0.62
N ASN A 16 2.54 16.10 -0.35
CA ASN A 16 1.97 15.44 -1.54
C ASN A 16 1.36 14.05 -1.24
N GLN A 17 1.63 13.46 -0.07
CA GLN A 17 1.01 12.22 0.38
C GLN A 17 -0.25 12.41 1.23
N LYS A 18 -0.68 13.65 1.54
CA LYS A 18 -1.92 13.89 2.31
C LYS A 18 -3.22 13.41 1.64
N LYS A 19 -3.23 13.28 0.31
CA LYS A 19 -4.40 12.79 -0.44
C LYS A 19 -4.19 11.34 -0.87
N ASP A 20 -5.16 10.50 -0.53
CA ASP A 20 -5.20 9.09 -0.91
C ASP A 20 -5.35 8.95 -2.44
N PHE A 21 -4.98 7.81 -3.01
CA PHE A 21 -5.03 7.57 -4.47
C PHE A 21 -6.43 7.82 -5.05
N LYS A 22 -7.48 7.41 -4.33
CA LYS A 22 -8.87 7.64 -4.74
C LYS A 22 -9.27 9.12 -4.72
N GLN A 23 -8.61 9.96 -3.93
CA GLN A 23 -8.86 11.40 -3.88
C GLN A 23 -8.09 12.16 -4.97
N LYS A 24 -6.98 11.59 -5.45
CA LYS A 24 -6.15 12.16 -6.52
C LYS A 24 -6.73 11.93 -7.91
N LYS A 25 -7.55 10.88 -8.11
CA LYS A 25 -8.04 10.46 -9.42
C LYS A 25 -9.50 10.03 -9.37
N SER A 26 -10.27 10.47 -10.36
CA SER A 26 -11.66 10.04 -10.54
C SER A 26 -11.74 8.52 -10.78
N LEU A 27 -12.93 7.95 -10.56
CA LEU A 27 -13.17 6.52 -10.78
C LEU A 27 -12.90 6.10 -12.22
N ALA A 28 -13.30 6.92 -13.20
CA ALA A 28 -13.07 6.65 -14.62
C ALA A 28 -11.56 6.55 -14.94
N ILE A 29 -10.77 7.53 -14.50
CA ILE A 29 -9.31 7.53 -14.72
C ILE A 29 -8.67 6.29 -14.07
N ARG A 30 -9.10 5.91 -12.87
CA ARG A 30 -8.58 4.72 -12.20
C ARG A 30 -8.92 3.44 -12.97
N ARG A 31 -10.14 3.30 -13.50
CA ARG A 31 -10.54 2.16 -14.34
C ARG A 31 -9.73 2.07 -15.63
N ASP A 32 -9.47 3.20 -16.28
CA ASP A 32 -8.67 3.23 -17.50
C ASP A 32 -7.21 2.82 -17.21
N GLU A 33 -6.64 3.30 -16.10
CA GLU A 33 -5.33 2.86 -15.63
C GLU A 33 -5.29 1.36 -15.33
N PHE A 34 -6.33 0.83 -14.67
CA PHE A 34 -6.45 -0.59 -14.40
C PHE A 34 -6.51 -1.41 -15.70
N THR A 35 -7.33 -1.00 -16.67
CA THR A 35 -7.46 -1.69 -17.96
C THR A 35 -6.11 -1.76 -18.67
N GLY A 36 -5.39 -0.63 -18.75
CA GLY A 36 -4.07 -0.57 -19.37
C GLY A 36 -3.02 -1.42 -18.65
N ILE A 37 -2.99 -1.41 -17.31
CA ILE A 37 -2.00 -2.19 -16.56
C ILE A 37 -2.31 -3.69 -16.60
N ARG A 38 -3.59 -4.07 -16.58
CA ARG A 38 -4.01 -5.47 -16.61
C ARG A 38 -3.74 -6.13 -17.96
N ALA A 39 -3.92 -5.41 -19.06
CA ALA A 39 -3.54 -5.87 -20.39
C ALA A 39 -2.04 -6.15 -20.50
N LYS A 40 -1.20 -5.31 -19.88
CA LYS A 40 0.27 -5.46 -19.88
C LYS A 40 0.78 -6.53 -18.91
N PHE A 41 0.10 -6.72 -17.78
CA PHE A 41 0.56 -7.61 -16.71
C PHE A 41 -0.59 -8.52 -16.20
N PRO A 42 -1.05 -9.47 -17.02
CA PRO A 42 -2.23 -10.30 -16.70
C PRO A 42 -2.04 -11.20 -15.47
N ASN A 43 -0.79 -11.57 -15.14
CA ASN A 43 -0.45 -12.43 -14.00
C ASN A 43 -0.03 -11.64 -12.76
N LYS A 44 -0.25 -10.33 -12.74
CA LYS A 44 0.05 -9.47 -11.60
C LYS A 44 -1.20 -8.74 -11.12
N ILE A 45 -1.21 -8.46 -9.83
CA ILE A 45 -2.28 -7.78 -9.13
C ILE A 45 -1.84 -6.35 -8.86
N PRO A 46 -2.60 -5.34 -9.34
CA PRO A 46 -2.33 -3.96 -9.02
C PRO A 46 -2.84 -3.65 -7.60
N ILE A 47 -1.91 -3.44 -6.68
CA ILE A 47 -2.19 -3.11 -5.27
C ILE A 47 -1.77 -1.66 -4.99
N VAL A 48 -2.67 -0.88 -4.41
CA VAL A 48 -2.41 0.44 -3.83
C VAL A 48 -2.18 0.25 -2.33
N ILE A 49 -0.98 0.59 -1.86
CA ILE A 49 -0.55 0.44 -0.47
C ILE A 49 -0.23 1.83 0.10
N GLU A 50 -1.06 2.29 1.02
CA GLU A 50 -0.97 3.64 1.59
C GLU A 50 -0.79 3.59 3.11
N ARG A 51 -0.19 4.64 3.67
CA ARG A 51 -0.08 4.77 5.11
C ARG A 51 -1.46 5.07 5.69
N SER A 52 -1.83 4.41 6.80
CA SER A 52 -3.03 4.80 7.54
C SER A 52 -2.94 6.26 8.00
N LYS A 53 -4.06 6.99 7.96
CA LYS A 53 -4.12 8.42 8.36
C LYS A 53 -3.70 8.65 9.81
N ASN A 54 -3.90 7.64 10.67
CA ASN A 54 -3.58 7.71 12.10
C ASN A 54 -2.16 7.21 12.42
N GLU A 55 -1.43 6.67 11.44
CA GLU A 55 -0.08 6.14 11.64
C GLU A 55 0.93 7.29 11.71
N LYS A 56 1.74 7.36 12.79
CA LYS A 56 2.71 8.46 13.04
C LYS A 56 4.17 8.01 13.15
N ASN A 57 4.44 6.74 13.35
CA ASN A 57 5.76 6.19 13.68
C ASN A 57 6.49 5.58 12.48
N LEU A 58 5.77 4.89 11.59
CA LEU A 58 6.37 4.23 10.44
C LEU A 58 6.78 5.26 9.37
N PRO A 59 7.86 5.01 8.60
CA PRO A 59 8.23 5.85 7.48
C PRO A 59 7.21 5.72 6.33
N LEU A 60 7.33 6.63 5.37
CA LEU A 60 6.55 6.59 4.14
C LEU A 60 7.20 5.65 3.13
N LEU A 61 6.37 4.98 2.33
CA LEU A 61 6.86 4.23 1.17
C LEU A 61 7.28 5.18 0.04
N ASP A 62 8.31 4.75 -0.70
CA ASP A 62 8.78 5.40 -1.92
C ASP A 62 7.71 5.41 -3.03
N LYS A 63 6.91 4.34 -3.07
CA LYS A 63 5.83 4.13 -4.04
C LYS A 63 4.60 3.57 -3.33
N ILE A 64 3.43 3.94 -3.83
CA ILE A 64 2.15 3.44 -3.32
C ILE A 64 1.49 2.41 -4.26
N LYS A 65 1.90 2.34 -5.53
CA LYS A 65 1.34 1.39 -6.51
C LYS A 65 2.32 0.25 -6.76
N PHE A 66 1.87 -0.98 -6.57
CA PHE A 66 2.67 -2.20 -6.72
C PHE A 66 2.00 -3.17 -7.68
N LEU A 67 2.80 -3.91 -8.44
CA LEU A 67 2.35 -5.06 -9.22
C LEU A 67 2.88 -6.33 -8.54
N VAL A 68 1.98 -7.04 -7.90
CA VAL A 68 2.31 -8.21 -7.06
C VAL A 68 1.97 -9.50 -7.81
N PRO A 69 2.88 -10.49 -7.88
CA PRO A 69 2.57 -11.80 -8.45
C PRO A 69 1.39 -12.47 -7.74
N ASN A 70 0.55 -13.18 -8.49
CA ASN A 70 -0.69 -13.79 -7.99
C ASN A 70 -0.46 -14.74 -6.80
N ASP A 71 0.65 -15.46 -6.79
CA ASP A 71 1.05 -16.49 -5.82
C ASP A 71 1.77 -15.92 -4.59
N LEU A 72 2.20 -14.66 -4.63
CA LEU A 72 2.90 -14.02 -3.53
C LEU A 72 1.98 -13.90 -2.31
N THR A 73 2.41 -14.44 -1.17
CA THR A 73 1.60 -14.45 0.06
C THR A 73 1.64 -13.10 0.77
N ILE A 74 0.65 -12.81 1.61
CA ILE A 74 0.67 -11.56 2.40
C ILE A 74 1.83 -11.51 3.38
N GLY A 75 2.26 -12.65 3.92
CA GLY A 75 3.48 -12.72 4.73
C GLY A 75 4.71 -12.26 3.94
N GLN A 76 4.88 -12.74 2.72
CA GLN A 76 5.96 -12.31 1.83
C GLN A 76 5.84 -10.83 1.47
N LEU A 77 4.62 -10.34 1.16
CA LEU A 77 4.39 -8.93 0.85
C LEU A 77 4.76 -8.04 2.03
N LYS A 78 4.32 -8.42 3.23
CA LYS A 78 4.65 -7.72 4.48
C LYS A 78 6.16 -7.65 4.68
N ASN A 79 6.89 -8.74 4.46
CA ASN A 79 8.35 -8.75 4.57
C ASN A 79 9.00 -7.82 3.54
N ILE A 80 8.56 -7.83 2.28
CA ILE A 80 9.07 -6.92 1.25
C ILE A 80 8.85 -5.45 1.66
N LEU A 81 7.68 -5.11 2.21
CA LEU A 81 7.38 -3.76 2.68
C LEU A 81 8.25 -3.36 3.88
N ARG A 82 8.51 -4.27 4.82
CA ARG A 82 9.47 -4.03 5.93
C ARG A 82 10.84 -3.63 5.40
N HIS A 83 11.37 -4.37 4.43
CA HIS A 83 12.68 -4.08 3.82
C HIS A 83 12.67 -2.75 3.08
N ARG A 84 11.62 -2.45 2.29
CA ARG A 84 11.49 -1.17 1.58
C ARG A 84 11.43 0.05 2.50
N MET A 85 10.84 -0.12 3.67
CA MET A 85 10.73 0.90 4.71
C MET A 85 11.98 0.97 5.61
N ASN A 86 12.91 0.02 5.49
CA ASN A 86 14.04 -0.15 6.40
C ASN A 86 13.58 -0.24 7.87
N LEU A 87 12.60 -1.12 8.15
CA LEU A 87 12.08 -1.31 9.50
C LEU A 87 12.95 -2.25 10.32
N ASP A 88 13.19 -1.87 11.57
CA ASP A 88 13.86 -2.71 12.56
C ASP A 88 12.93 -3.79 13.10
N ASP A 89 13.48 -4.86 13.69
CA ASP A 89 12.71 -5.99 14.24
C ASP A 89 11.75 -5.59 15.36
N GLY A 90 12.08 -4.54 16.13
CA GLY A 90 11.19 -3.98 17.16
C GLY A 90 10.01 -3.19 16.61
N GLN A 91 9.98 -2.86 15.32
CA GLN A 91 8.90 -2.06 14.73
C GLN A 91 7.79 -2.95 14.18
N THR A 92 6.57 -2.74 14.68
CA THR A 92 5.39 -3.47 14.20
C THR A 92 4.91 -2.92 12.85
N LEU A 93 4.63 -3.82 11.89
CA LEU A 93 3.96 -3.51 10.63
C LEU A 93 2.67 -4.34 10.50
N ILE A 94 1.53 -3.67 10.48
CA ILE A 94 0.20 -4.25 10.28
C ILE A 94 -0.30 -3.82 8.91
N LEU A 95 -0.82 -4.77 8.13
CA LEU A 95 -1.49 -4.52 6.85
C LEU A 95 -3.00 -4.72 7.01
N MET A 96 -3.80 -3.85 6.42
CA MET A 96 -5.25 -3.83 6.55
C MET A 96 -5.94 -3.60 5.21
N ILE A 97 -7.15 -4.13 5.05
CA ILE A 97 -8.09 -3.79 3.97
C ILE A 97 -9.33 -3.21 4.63
N GLY A 98 -9.65 -1.95 4.36
CA GLY A 98 -10.66 -1.23 5.12
C GLY A 98 -10.29 -1.21 6.61
N SER A 99 -11.16 -1.76 7.46
CA SER A 99 -10.93 -1.89 8.91
C SER A 99 -10.43 -3.29 9.33
N GLN A 100 -10.25 -4.22 8.39
CA GLN A 100 -9.88 -5.60 8.69
C GLN A 100 -8.36 -5.81 8.58
N GLN A 101 -7.74 -6.37 9.62
CA GLN A 101 -6.35 -6.78 9.60
C GLN A 101 -6.12 -8.04 8.75
N LEU A 102 -4.99 -8.08 8.05
CA LEU A 102 -4.59 -9.24 7.23
C LEU A 102 -3.74 -10.27 7.97
N ILE A 103 -3.51 -10.11 9.29
CA ILE A 103 -2.71 -11.05 10.10
C ILE A 103 -3.25 -12.49 10.03
N PRO A 104 -4.56 -12.77 10.12
CA PRO A 104 -5.07 -14.14 9.97
C PRO A 104 -4.90 -14.72 8.56
N SER A 105 -4.46 -13.90 7.59
CA SER A 105 -4.37 -14.24 6.17
C SER A 105 -2.94 -14.16 5.64
N LEU A 106 -1.90 -14.24 6.50
CA LEU A 106 -0.50 -14.20 6.04
C LEU A 106 -0.14 -15.33 5.07
N THR A 107 -0.81 -16.48 5.16
CA THR A 107 -0.62 -17.61 4.24
C THR A 107 -1.42 -17.49 2.94
N LYS A 108 -2.45 -16.63 2.90
CA LYS A 108 -3.23 -16.40 1.69
C LYS A 108 -2.37 -15.71 0.65
N THR A 109 -2.56 -16.12 -0.59
CA THR A 109 -1.98 -15.50 -1.77
C THR A 109 -2.63 -14.15 -2.05
N SER A 110 -1.90 -13.27 -2.74
CA SER A 110 -2.43 -11.99 -3.19
C SER A 110 -3.66 -12.16 -4.08
N ALA A 111 -3.73 -13.23 -4.88
CA ALA A 111 -4.88 -13.56 -5.73
C ALA A 111 -6.15 -13.90 -4.93
N GLU A 112 -6.03 -14.67 -3.86
CA GLU A 112 -7.17 -15.00 -2.99
C GLU A 112 -7.76 -13.76 -2.34
N LEU A 113 -6.91 -12.84 -1.86
CA LEU A 113 -7.37 -11.56 -1.31
C LEU A 113 -7.95 -10.65 -2.38
N TYR A 114 -7.32 -10.58 -3.55
CA TYR A 114 -7.83 -9.78 -4.66
C TYR A 114 -9.23 -10.19 -5.09
N LYS A 115 -9.51 -11.51 -5.15
CA LYS A 115 -10.83 -12.03 -5.48
C LYS A 115 -11.92 -11.52 -4.52
N GLN A 116 -11.58 -11.37 -3.24
CA GLN A 116 -12.51 -10.99 -2.18
C GLN A 116 -12.66 -9.47 -2.02
N PHE A 117 -11.57 -8.71 -2.23
CA PHE A 117 -11.46 -7.33 -1.75
C PHE A 117 -11.09 -6.31 -2.82
N LYS A 118 -11.00 -6.69 -4.10
CA LYS A 118 -10.80 -5.70 -5.17
C LYS A 118 -11.90 -4.64 -5.14
N ASP A 119 -11.52 -3.41 -5.40
CA ASP A 119 -12.45 -2.29 -5.49
C ASP A 119 -13.12 -2.24 -6.87
N GLN A 120 -14.16 -1.42 -6.99
CA GLN A 120 -14.91 -1.20 -8.23
C GLN A 120 -14.09 -0.60 -9.39
N ASP A 121 -12.88 -0.13 -9.13
CA ASP A 121 -11.93 0.35 -10.14
C ASP A 121 -10.93 -0.71 -10.61
N GLY A 122 -10.93 -1.90 -9.99
CA GLY A 122 -10.04 -3.01 -10.29
C GLY A 122 -8.76 -3.07 -9.46
N PHE A 123 -8.45 -2.08 -8.61
CA PHE A 123 -7.29 -2.14 -7.71
C PHE A 123 -7.64 -2.83 -6.38
N LEU A 124 -6.62 -3.40 -5.73
CA LEU A 124 -6.70 -3.76 -4.31
C LEU A 124 -6.17 -2.61 -3.47
N TYR A 125 -6.88 -2.23 -2.41
CA TYR A 125 -6.47 -1.15 -1.51
C TYR A 125 -6.07 -1.72 -0.16
N VAL A 126 -4.82 -1.46 0.23
CA VAL A 126 -4.24 -1.89 1.50
C VAL A 126 -3.71 -0.66 2.23
N THR A 127 -3.93 -0.60 3.54
CA THR A 127 -3.30 0.39 4.40
C THR A 127 -2.30 -0.27 5.35
N TYR A 128 -1.28 0.48 5.77
CA TYR A 128 -0.34 0.02 6.79
C TYR A 128 -0.28 0.93 8.02
N SER A 129 0.00 0.32 9.17
CA SER A 129 0.08 0.98 10.48
C SER A 129 1.01 0.20 11.44
N SER A 130 1.53 0.87 12.46
CA SER A 130 2.26 0.31 13.59
C SER A 130 1.34 -0.11 14.73
N LYS A 131 0.10 0.39 14.72
CA LYS A 131 -0.92 0.12 15.74
C LYS A 131 -2.19 -0.36 15.09
N GLU A 132 -2.96 -1.14 15.83
CA GLU A 132 -4.32 -1.45 15.43
C GLU A 132 -5.11 -0.16 15.27
N ILE A 133 -5.90 -0.07 14.20
CA ILE A 133 -6.89 0.99 14.08
C ILE A 133 -8.08 0.51 14.90
N LEU A 134 -8.09 0.83 16.20
CA LEU A 134 -9.31 0.77 16.99
C LEU A 134 -10.24 1.85 16.42
N GLY A 135 -11.41 1.42 15.95
CA GLY A 135 -12.46 2.29 15.40
C GLY A 135 -13.00 3.25 16.44
#